data_AF-A0A4Q5WAN8-F1
#
_entry.id   AF-A0A4Q5WAN8-F1
#
_cell.length_a   1.000
_cell.length_b   1.000
_cell.length_c   1.000
_cell.angle_alpha   90.00
_cell.angle_beta   90.00
_cell.angle_gamma   90.00
#
_symmetry.space_group_name_H-M   'P 1'
#
loop_
_entity.id
_entity.type
_entity.pdbx_description
1 polymer ?
#
loop_
_entity_poly.entity_id
_entity_poly.type
_entity_poly.pdbx_seq_one_letter_code
_entity_poly.pdbx_strand_id
1 'polypeptide(L)'
;MSAPNSHFSRFCAIRDEYRHLLAKNPAFTPAHPAATNPVLRRPPGIEGRVWIEDPNASSIVDIANAAYQTMLRLLAYSYAVPGPNPEKSLVVDLGIDQMKVMSLLGESAARRPAGPSNPHCNAGMSFTALRDSAPLPHNAASRRFFIERMAELSRGARKLDQTDERVSRATSMLEALATRAQQLDTMSDTPAQAAGPEPQQHTPAPAALVDGAEVVNGEKVQITFNGKLCIHARFCVTGAPRVFLANVKGPWIHPDDMDSQELMAVARECPSGAIQYRRRDGGREEQPPPVNLITVRESGPYAFRGDLTLNGKKAGYRATLCRCGASKNKPYCDGSHH
;
A
#
# COMPACT_ATOMS: atom_id res chain seq x y z
N MET A 1 1.36 -21.84 -18.13
CA MET A 1 1.23 -22.31 -16.72
C MET A 1 1.16 -21.08 -15.83
N SER A 2 0.07 -20.89 -15.07
CA SER A 2 -0.08 -19.74 -14.17
C SER A 2 0.96 -19.79 -13.05
N ALA A 3 1.52 -18.64 -12.68
CA ALA A 3 2.51 -18.58 -11.60
C ALA A 3 1.93 -19.20 -10.31
N PRO A 4 2.66 -20.09 -9.63
CA PRO A 4 2.13 -20.90 -8.52
C PRO A 4 1.57 -20.07 -7.35
N ASN A 5 2.05 -18.84 -7.16
CA ASN A 5 1.59 -17.92 -6.11
C ASN A 5 0.69 -16.78 -6.60
N SER A 6 0.19 -16.86 -7.84
CA SER A 6 -0.77 -15.86 -8.33
C SER A 6 -2.12 -15.96 -7.61
N HIS A 7 -2.85 -14.85 -7.52
CA HIS A 7 -4.25 -14.87 -7.03
C HIS A 7 -5.10 -15.87 -7.82
N PHE A 8 -4.90 -15.98 -9.14
CA PHE A 8 -5.58 -16.95 -9.98
C PHE A 8 -5.33 -18.40 -9.54
N SER A 9 -4.07 -18.78 -9.32
CA SER A 9 -3.72 -20.13 -8.86
C SER A 9 -4.30 -20.41 -7.46
N ARG A 10 -4.30 -19.43 -6.55
CA ARG A 10 -4.92 -19.56 -5.23
C ARG A 10 -6.44 -19.77 -5.32
N PHE A 11 -7.15 -19.02 -6.17
CA PHE A 11 -8.59 -19.21 -6.36
C PHE A 11 -8.92 -20.54 -7.04
N CYS A 12 -8.10 -21.01 -7.97
CA CYS A 12 -8.24 -22.35 -8.53
C CYS A 12 -8.10 -23.43 -7.46
N ALA A 13 -7.10 -23.31 -6.59
CA ALA A 13 -6.90 -24.24 -5.48
C ALA A 13 -8.12 -24.27 -4.52
N ILE A 14 -8.64 -23.10 -4.12
CA ILE A 14 -9.84 -23.01 -3.28
C ILE A 14 -11.05 -23.66 -3.95
N ARG A 15 -11.25 -23.44 -5.26
CA ARG A 15 -12.34 -24.07 -6.03
C ARG A 15 -12.20 -25.59 -6.04
N ASP A 16 -11.00 -26.11 -6.26
CA ASP A 16 -10.75 -27.54 -6.37
C ASP A 16 -10.91 -28.23 -5.00
N GLU A 17 -10.46 -27.57 -3.91
CA GLU A 17 -10.73 -27.98 -2.53
C GLU A 17 -12.24 -28.00 -2.23
N TYR A 18 -12.98 -26.95 -2.59
CA TYR A 18 -14.43 -26.90 -2.40
C TYR A 18 -15.16 -28.05 -3.12
N ARG A 19 -14.76 -28.35 -4.36
CA ARG A 19 -15.32 -29.48 -5.12
C ARG A 19 -15.02 -30.82 -4.45
N HIS A 20 -13.82 -30.98 -3.89
CA HIS A 20 -13.45 -32.18 -3.16
C HIS A 20 -14.31 -32.34 -1.89
N LEU A 21 -14.53 -31.26 -1.13
CA LEU A 21 -15.39 -31.26 0.05
C LEU A 21 -16.85 -31.62 -0.30
N LEU A 22 -17.40 -31.06 -1.38
CA LEU A 22 -18.75 -31.39 -1.85
C LEU A 22 -18.89 -32.85 -2.32
N ALA A 23 -17.88 -33.38 -3.00
CA ALA A 23 -17.88 -34.79 -3.42
C ALA A 23 -17.94 -35.74 -2.20
N LYS A 24 -17.28 -35.36 -1.10
CA LYS A 24 -17.30 -36.13 0.16
C LYS A 24 -18.57 -35.91 0.98
N ASN A 25 -19.11 -34.69 0.98
CA ASN A 25 -20.33 -34.31 1.69
C ASN A 25 -21.19 -33.38 0.81
N PRO A 26 -22.18 -33.91 0.09
CA PRO A 26 -23.05 -33.11 -0.77
C PRO A 26 -23.87 -32.04 -0.01
N ALA A 27 -24.04 -32.19 1.30
CA ALA A 27 -24.74 -31.23 2.16
C ALA A 27 -23.80 -30.17 2.78
N PHE A 28 -22.53 -30.11 2.38
CA PHE A 28 -21.57 -29.15 2.92
C PHE A 28 -21.91 -27.72 2.48
N THR A 29 -22.20 -26.87 3.46
CA THR A 29 -22.43 -25.43 3.27
C THR A 29 -21.28 -24.66 3.91
N PRO A 30 -20.35 -24.07 3.12
CA PRO A 30 -19.13 -23.45 3.66
C PRO A 30 -19.37 -22.09 4.33
N ALA A 31 -20.53 -21.48 4.10
CA ALA A 31 -20.87 -20.16 4.60
C ALA A 31 -21.99 -20.23 5.65
N HIS A 32 -21.94 -19.31 6.62
CA HIS A 32 -23.11 -19.05 7.48
C HIS A 32 -24.30 -18.64 6.60
N PRO A 33 -25.54 -18.97 6.98
CA PRO A 33 -26.75 -18.57 6.25
C PRO A 33 -27.06 -17.08 6.51
N ALA A 34 -26.11 -16.19 6.26
CA ALA A 34 -26.24 -14.77 6.52
C ALA A 34 -27.29 -14.14 5.58
N ALA A 35 -28.05 -13.20 6.13
CA ALA A 35 -29.08 -12.46 5.42
C ALA A 35 -28.55 -11.82 4.12
N THR A 36 -29.28 -12.02 3.04
CA THR A 36 -29.01 -11.31 1.78
C THR A 36 -29.63 -9.91 1.85
N ASN A 37 -28.81 -8.88 1.62
CA ASN A 37 -29.22 -7.47 1.72
C ASN A 37 -29.85 -7.10 3.09
N PRO A 38 -29.13 -7.28 4.20
CA PRO A 38 -29.65 -6.98 5.53
C PRO A 38 -29.82 -5.48 5.74
N VAL A 39 -30.82 -5.08 6.52
CA VAL A 39 -31.07 -3.69 6.91
C VAL A 39 -31.32 -3.56 8.40
N LEU A 40 -30.77 -2.51 9.01
CA LEU A 40 -30.94 -2.21 10.44
C LEU A 40 -32.26 -1.55 10.79
N ARG A 41 -32.93 -0.93 9.81
CA ARG A 41 -34.23 -0.28 9.99
C ARG A 41 -35.29 -1.03 9.21
N ARG A 42 -36.47 -1.15 9.80
CA ARG A 42 -37.64 -1.74 9.13
C ARG A 42 -37.91 -0.98 7.83
N PRO A 43 -37.82 -1.63 6.66
CA PRO A 43 -38.03 -0.96 5.40
C PRO A 43 -39.54 -0.70 5.19
N PRO A 44 -39.92 0.35 4.43
CA PRO A 44 -41.32 0.62 4.10
C PRO A 44 -41.95 -0.48 3.22
N GLY A 45 -41.14 -1.33 2.59
CA GLY A 45 -41.55 -2.54 1.87
C GLY A 45 -40.49 -3.64 1.97
N ILE A 46 -40.89 -4.91 1.88
CA ILE A 46 -40.07 -6.08 2.19
C ILE A 46 -39.31 -6.69 1.00
N GLU A 47 -39.52 -6.18 -0.22
CA GLU A 47 -38.98 -6.84 -1.42
C GLU A 47 -37.43 -6.81 -1.43
N GLY A 48 -36.84 -8.00 -1.41
CA GLY A 48 -35.38 -8.21 -1.50
C GLY A 48 -34.54 -7.70 -0.33
N ARG A 49 -35.13 -7.39 0.84
CA ARG A 49 -34.42 -6.89 2.03
C ARG A 49 -34.76 -7.71 3.27
N VAL A 50 -33.75 -8.04 4.06
CA VAL A 50 -33.92 -8.72 5.34
C VAL A 50 -33.75 -7.72 6.47
N TRP A 51 -34.81 -7.42 7.21
CA TRP A 51 -34.70 -6.60 8.41
C TRP A 51 -34.07 -7.42 9.55
N ILE A 52 -32.98 -6.91 10.12
CA ILE A 52 -32.39 -7.46 11.34
C ILE A 52 -33.24 -6.96 12.52
N GLU A 53 -34.13 -7.83 13.00
CA GLU A 53 -35.02 -7.58 14.14
C GLU A 53 -34.38 -7.93 15.47
N ASP A 54 -33.43 -8.87 15.48
CA ASP A 54 -32.75 -9.26 16.71
C ASP A 54 -31.89 -8.08 17.25
N PRO A 55 -32.19 -7.57 18.46
CA PRO A 55 -31.55 -6.35 18.96
C PRO A 55 -30.05 -6.54 19.27
N ASN A 56 -29.63 -7.76 19.59
CA ASN A 56 -28.24 -8.08 19.86
C ASN A 56 -27.44 -8.08 18.54
N ALA A 57 -27.98 -8.71 17.49
CA ALA A 57 -27.41 -8.71 16.16
C ALA A 57 -27.40 -7.31 15.54
N SER A 58 -28.49 -6.55 15.65
CA SER A 58 -28.58 -5.20 15.07
C SER A 58 -27.56 -4.25 15.69
N SER A 59 -27.35 -4.33 17.01
CA SER A 59 -26.37 -3.49 17.72
C SER A 59 -24.93 -3.82 17.33
N ILE A 60 -24.60 -5.10 17.14
CA ILE A 60 -23.30 -5.54 16.63
C ILE A 60 -23.07 -5.02 15.21
N VAL A 61 -24.07 -5.18 14.33
CA VAL A 61 -23.98 -4.74 12.93
C VAL A 61 -23.86 -3.22 12.83
N ASP A 62 -24.50 -2.45 13.72
CA ASP A 62 -24.35 -1.00 13.77
C ASP A 62 -22.90 -0.57 14.05
N ILE A 63 -22.27 -1.13 15.09
CA ILE A 63 -20.86 -0.87 15.39
C ILE A 63 -19.95 -1.36 14.26
N ALA A 64 -20.22 -2.52 13.67
CA ALA A 64 -19.44 -3.05 12.55
C ALA A 64 -19.50 -2.13 11.31
N ASN A 65 -20.68 -1.63 10.97
CA ASN A 65 -20.87 -0.68 9.88
C ASN A 65 -20.18 0.67 10.16
N ALA A 66 -20.26 1.16 11.41
CA ALA A 66 -19.60 2.39 11.80
C ALA A 66 -18.05 2.25 11.78
N ALA A 67 -17.52 1.09 12.17
CA ALA A 67 -16.11 0.74 12.02
C ALA A 67 -15.69 0.71 10.54
N TYR A 68 -16.48 0.07 9.68
CA TYR A 68 -16.27 0.05 8.23
C TYR A 68 -16.26 1.46 7.61
N GLN A 69 -17.23 2.31 7.96
CA GLN A 69 -17.29 3.69 7.48
C GLN A 69 -16.08 4.51 7.95
N THR A 70 -15.65 4.31 9.21
CA THR A 70 -14.49 5.00 9.78
C THR A 70 -13.20 4.55 9.10
N MET A 71 -13.06 3.25 8.82
CA MET A 71 -11.96 2.71 8.02
C MET A 71 -11.89 3.38 6.65
N LEU A 72 -12.99 3.43 5.89
CA LEU A 72 -13.01 4.05 4.57
C LEU A 72 -12.59 5.53 4.64
N ARG A 73 -13.06 6.27 5.65
CA ARG A 73 -12.67 7.68 5.85
C ARG A 73 -11.19 7.84 6.19
N LEU A 74 -10.60 6.96 7.02
CA LEU A 74 -9.16 6.98 7.31
C LEU A 74 -8.32 6.67 6.09
N LEU A 75 -8.70 5.67 5.30
CA LEU A 75 -8.01 5.31 4.07
C LEU A 75 -8.10 6.44 3.05
N ALA A 76 -9.28 7.02 2.83
CA ALA A 76 -9.45 8.19 1.97
C ALA A 76 -8.62 9.39 2.47
N TYR A 77 -8.67 9.68 3.76
CA TYR A 77 -7.89 10.74 4.39
C TYR A 77 -6.38 10.56 4.20
N SER A 78 -5.88 9.32 4.23
CA SER A 78 -4.45 9.05 4.00
C SER A 78 -3.95 9.56 2.64
N TYR A 79 -4.83 9.63 1.62
CA TYR A 79 -4.49 10.23 0.32
C TYR A 79 -4.41 11.76 0.37
N ALA A 80 -5.14 12.40 1.29
CA ALA A 80 -5.08 13.84 1.51
C ALA A 80 -3.86 14.28 2.33
N VAL A 81 -3.24 13.38 3.10
CA VAL A 81 -2.03 13.67 3.87
C VAL A 81 -0.79 13.57 2.96
N PRO A 82 -0.07 14.68 2.71
CA PRO A 82 1.17 14.67 1.93
C PRO A 82 2.27 13.87 2.64
N GLY A 83 3.05 13.10 1.88
CA GLY A 83 4.20 12.37 2.41
C GLY A 83 5.52 13.15 2.26
N PRO A 84 6.54 12.87 3.09
CA PRO A 84 6.52 11.99 4.27
C PRO A 84 5.91 12.69 5.50
N ASN A 85 4.90 12.08 6.12
CA ASN A 85 4.28 12.59 7.35
C ASN A 85 3.88 11.40 8.26
N PRO A 86 4.32 11.34 9.53
CA PRO A 86 3.96 10.26 10.46
C PRO A 86 2.44 10.09 10.64
N GLU A 87 1.67 11.17 10.47
CA GLU A 87 0.20 11.13 10.48
C GLU A 87 -0.33 10.15 9.43
N LYS A 88 0.28 10.09 8.23
CA LYS A 88 -0.15 9.22 7.15
C LYS A 88 -0.04 7.74 7.54
N SER A 89 1.08 7.33 8.12
CA SER A 89 1.27 5.95 8.58
C SER A 89 0.30 5.61 9.72
N LEU A 90 0.13 6.54 10.67
CA LEU A 90 -0.81 6.36 11.77
C LEU A 90 -2.25 6.14 11.27
N VAL A 91 -2.75 6.96 10.34
CA VAL A 91 -4.13 6.82 9.83
C VAL A 91 -4.32 5.55 8.99
N VAL A 92 -3.30 5.13 8.24
CA VAL A 92 -3.34 3.84 7.51
C VAL A 92 -3.41 2.68 8.49
N ASP A 93 -2.58 2.68 9.53
CA ASP A 93 -2.59 1.63 10.56
C ASP A 93 -3.93 1.57 11.29
N LEU A 94 -4.47 2.72 11.70
CA LEU A 94 -5.81 2.81 12.30
C LEU A 94 -6.88 2.25 11.36
N GLY A 95 -6.78 2.50 10.05
CA GLY A 95 -7.69 1.95 9.05
C GLY A 95 -7.58 0.43 8.91
N ILE A 96 -6.36 -0.11 8.82
CA ILE A 96 -6.12 -1.56 8.72
C ILE A 96 -6.65 -2.29 9.96
N ASP A 97 -6.42 -1.74 11.15
CA ASP A 97 -6.89 -2.38 12.37
C ASP A 97 -8.43 -2.34 12.51
N GLN A 98 -9.10 -1.35 11.93
CA GLN A 98 -10.56 -1.36 11.81
C GLN A 98 -11.09 -2.50 10.92
N MET A 99 -10.33 -2.95 9.90
CA MET A 99 -10.70 -4.15 9.12
C MET A 99 -10.79 -5.41 10.00
N LYS A 100 -9.88 -5.52 10.97
CA LYS A 100 -9.83 -6.66 11.90
C LYS A 100 -11.00 -6.61 12.88
N VAL A 101 -11.33 -5.42 13.41
CA VAL A 101 -12.52 -5.19 14.25
C VAL A 101 -13.79 -5.59 13.49
N MET A 102 -13.94 -5.08 12.27
CA MET A 102 -15.09 -5.38 11.40
C MET A 102 -15.24 -6.88 11.17
N SER A 103 -14.15 -7.60 10.93
CA SER A 103 -14.17 -9.05 10.69
C SER A 103 -14.73 -9.80 11.90
N LEU A 104 -14.27 -9.47 13.11
CA LEU A 104 -14.77 -10.09 14.35
C LEU A 104 -16.26 -9.82 14.58
N LEU A 105 -16.70 -8.58 14.40
CA LEU A 105 -18.10 -8.20 14.60
C LEU A 105 -19.01 -8.79 13.50
N GLY A 106 -18.55 -8.81 12.25
CA GLY A 106 -19.29 -9.43 11.14
C GLY A 106 -19.45 -10.94 11.32
N GLU A 107 -18.41 -11.61 11.80
CA GLU A 107 -18.48 -13.02 12.18
C GLU A 107 -19.45 -13.29 13.34
N SER A 108 -19.47 -12.40 14.33
CA SER A 108 -20.39 -12.45 15.47
C SER A 108 -21.85 -12.25 15.02
N ALA A 109 -22.10 -11.30 14.11
CA ALA A 109 -23.40 -11.09 13.49
C ALA A 109 -23.87 -12.30 12.66
N ALA A 110 -22.97 -12.89 11.85
CA ALA A 110 -23.27 -14.03 11.01
C ALA A 110 -23.65 -15.32 11.77
N ARG A 111 -23.54 -15.33 13.10
CA ARG A 111 -23.95 -16.45 13.99
C ARG A 111 -25.18 -16.14 14.84
N ARG A 112 -25.78 -14.96 14.69
CA ARG A 112 -26.99 -14.57 15.40
C ARG A 112 -28.17 -14.58 14.44
N PRO A 113 -29.38 -14.96 14.90
CA PRO A 113 -30.56 -14.94 14.04
C PRO A 113 -30.83 -13.53 13.50
N ALA A 114 -31.32 -13.42 12.27
CA ALA A 114 -31.75 -12.12 11.75
C ALA A 114 -32.98 -11.59 12.49
N GLY A 115 -33.94 -12.47 12.80
CA GLY A 115 -35.20 -12.09 13.41
C GLY A 115 -36.31 -13.12 13.21
N PRO A 116 -37.44 -12.98 13.92
CA PRO A 116 -38.58 -13.89 13.79
C PRO A 116 -39.25 -13.83 12.42
N SER A 117 -39.16 -12.72 11.67
CA SER A 117 -39.73 -12.66 10.31
C SER A 117 -38.86 -13.38 9.28
N ASN A 118 -37.60 -13.72 9.62
CA ASN A 118 -36.66 -14.40 8.74
C ASN A 118 -35.92 -15.53 9.51
N PRO A 119 -36.64 -16.58 9.95
CA PRO A 119 -36.09 -17.61 10.85
C PRO A 119 -35.02 -18.50 10.20
N HIS A 120 -34.88 -18.44 8.87
CA HIS A 120 -33.97 -19.29 8.10
C HIS A 120 -32.60 -18.67 7.84
N CYS A 121 -32.37 -17.42 8.27
CA CYS A 121 -31.10 -16.75 8.08
C CYS A 121 -30.59 -16.07 9.35
N ASN A 122 -29.27 -16.01 9.45
CA ASN A 122 -28.56 -15.23 10.44
C ASN A 122 -28.47 -13.77 9.98
N ALA A 123 -28.14 -12.87 10.89
CA ALA A 123 -27.79 -11.51 10.53
C ALA A 123 -26.51 -11.48 9.68
N GLY A 124 -26.18 -10.30 9.20
CA GLY A 124 -24.96 -10.06 8.44
C GLY A 124 -24.67 -8.57 8.44
N MET A 125 -23.42 -8.20 8.19
CA MET A 125 -23.10 -6.80 7.97
C MET A 125 -23.89 -6.27 6.78
N SER A 126 -24.57 -5.15 6.96
CA SER A 126 -25.27 -4.48 5.86
C SER A 126 -24.36 -3.58 5.05
N PHE A 127 -23.14 -3.30 5.53
CA PHE A 127 -22.22 -2.32 4.95
C PHE A 127 -22.90 -0.97 4.70
N THR A 128 -23.90 -0.64 5.53
CA THR A 128 -24.60 0.64 5.45
C THR A 128 -23.62 1.74 5.83
N ALA A 129 -23.14 2.41 4.79
CA ALA A 129 -22.14 3.46 4.84
C ALA A 129 -22.79 4.81 4.52
N LEU A 130 -22.10 5.90 4.86
CA LEU A 130 -22.44 7.21 4.33
C LEU A 130 -22.25 7.18 2.81
N ARG A 131 -23.13 7.88 2.08
CA ARG A 131 -23.05 7.97 0.60
C ARG A 131 -21.73 8.57 0.12
N ASP A 132 -21.06 9.34 0.97
CA ASP A 132 -19.81 10.00 0.68
C ASP A 132 -18.72 9.59 1.68
N SER A 133 -17.61 9.11 1.12
CA SER A 133 -16.36 8.82 1.84
C SER A 133 -15.20 9.67 1.31
N ALA A 134 -15.49 10.82 0.69
CA ALA A 134 -14.50 11.77 0.22
C ALA A 134 -13.48 12.09 1.32
N PRO A 135 -12.21 12.31 0.93
CA PRO A 135 -11.17 12.66 1.87
C PRO A 135 -11.55 13.92 2.64
N LEU A 136 -11.42 13.85 3.97
CA LEU A 136 -11.45 15.06 4.79
C LEU A 136 -10.17 15.86 4.53
N PRO A 137 -10.20 17.21 4.64
CA PRO A 137 -9.00 18.03 4.47
C PRO A 137 -7.96 17.71 5.54
N HIS A 138 -6.67 17.74 5.21
CA HIS A 138 -5.58 17.60 6.19
C HIS A 138 -5.54 18.84 7.09
N ASN A 139 -6.22 18.76 8.23
CA ASN A 139 -6.30 19.83 9.23
C ASN A 139 -6.62 19.29 10.63
N ALA A 140 -6.48 20.15 11.64
CA ALA A 140 -6.77 19.80 13.04
C ALA A 140 -8.21 19.32 13.28
N ALA A 141 -9.20 19.84 12.53
CA ALA A 141 -10.59 19.45 12.67
C ALA A 141 -10.82 17.99 12.24
N SER A 142 -10.20 17.56 11.13
CA SER A 142 -10.26 16.17 10.66
C SER A 142 -9.62 15.21 11.65
N ARG A 143 -8.49 15.59 12.25
CA ARG A 143 -7.83 14.81 13.30
C ARG A 143 -8.72 14.67 14.53
N ARG A 144 -9.32 15.77 14.98
CA ARG A 144 -10.27 15.77 16.10
C ARG A 144 -11.48 14.87 15.83
N PHE A 145 -12.03 14.92 14.62
CA PHE A 145 -13.11 14.02 14.19
C PHE A 145 -12.73 12.55 14.35
N PHE A 146 -11.54 12.13 13.90
CA PHE A 146 -11.11 10.73 14.02
C PHE A 146 -10.91 10.33 15.49
N ILE A 147 -10.34 11.20 16.32
CA ILE A 147 -10.18 10.97 17.77
C ILE A 147 -11.55 10.71 18.42
N GLU A 148 -12.50 11.61 18.20
CA GLU A 148 -13.84 11.52 18.79
C GLU A 148 -14.61 10.29 18.28
N ARG A 149 -14.49 9.99 16.98
CA ARG A 149 -15.11 8.84 16.36
C ARG A 149 -14.59 7.51 16.91
N MET A 150 -13.28 7.39 17.12
CA MET A 150 -12.69 6.20 17.73
C MET A 150 -13.16 6.00 19.18
N ALA A 151 -13.22 7.09 19.95
CA ALA A 151 -13.74 7.05 21.31
C ALA A 151 -15.23 6.67 21.36
N GLU A 152 -16.03 7.15 20.40
CA GLU A 152 -17.45 6.80 20.26
C GLU A 152 -17.63 5.31 19.93
N LEU A 153 -16.88 4.79 18.96
CA LEU A 153 -16.90 3.36 18.62
C LEU A 153 -16.54 2.47 19.81
N SER A 154 -15.48 2.83 20.55
CA SER A 154 -15.07 2.13 21.76
C SER A 154 -16.16 2.15 22.84
N ARG A 155 -16.80 3.30 23.09
CA ARG A 155 -17.93 3.39 24.03
C ARG A 155 -19.15 2.58 23.58
N GLY A 156 -19.43 2.56 22.28
CA GLY A 156 -20.53 1.76 21.70
C GLY A 156 -20.27 0.27 21.85
N ALA A 157 -19.07 -0.19 21.51
CA ALA A 157 -18.68 -1.60 21.59
C ALA A 157 -18.76 -2.17 23.02
N ARG A 158 -18.42 -1.38 24.05
CA ARG A 158 -18.56 -1.76 25.46
C ARG A 158 -19.99 -2.10 25.89
N LYS A 159 -21.01 -1.59 25.18
CA LYS A 159 -22.42 -1.86 25.48
C LYS A 159 -22.93 -3.15 24.84
N LEU A 160 -22.17 -3.75 23.93
CA LEU A 160 -22.53 -5.01 23.30
C LEU A 160 -22.38 -6.17 24.29
N ASP A 161 -22.92 -7.32 23.92
CA ASP A 161 -22.77 -8.56 24.69
C ASP A 161 -21.30 -9.03 24.71
N GLN A 162 -20.61 -8.79 25.82
CA GLN A 162 -19.21 -9.13 25.99
C GLN A 162 -18.96 -10.62 26.28
N THR A 163 -20.01 -11.44 26.40
CA THR A 163 -19.85 -12.89 26.59
C THR A 163 -19.42 -13.60 25.30
N ASP A 164 -19.64 -12.98 24.14
CA ASP A 164 -19.07 -13.42 22.87
C ASP A 164 -17.61 -12.97 22.74
N GLU A 165 -16.68 -13.93 22.71
CA GLU A 165 -15.24 -13.69 22.59
C GLU A 165 -14.86 -12.82 21.37
N ARG A 166 -15.61 -12.89 20.26
CA ARG A 166 -15.38 -12.01 19.10
C ARG A 166 -15.70 -10.56 19.43
N VAL A 167 -16.80 -10.34 20.13
CA VAL A 167 -17.25 -9.01 20.54
C VAL A 167 -16.29 -8.44 21.57
N SER A 168 -15.93 -9.19 22.62
CA SER A 168 -15.01 -8.72 23.64
C SER A 168 -13.63 -8.39 23.07
N ARG A 169 -13.08 -9.23 22.18
CA ARG A 169 -11.84 -8.94 21.46
C ARG A 169 -11.95 -7.69 20.58
N ALA A 170 -13.04 -7.53 19.85
CA ALA A 170 -13.29 -6.34 19.03
C ALA A 170 -13.39 -5.07 19.91
N THR A 171 -14.04 -5.14 21.07
CA THR A 171 -14.10 -4.06 22.06
C THR A 171 -12.71 -3.66 22.53
N SER A 172 -11.87 -4.61 22.97
CA SER A 172 -10.49 -4.32 23.40
C SER A 172 -9.64 -3.73 22.27
N MET A 173 -9.83 -4.18 21.03
CA MET A 173 -9.16 -3.57 19.87
C MET A 173 -9.61 -2.12 19.65
N LEU A 174 -10.92 -1.84 19.73
CA LEU A 174 -11.44 -0.48 19.60
C LEU A 174 -10.97 0.44 20.73
N GLU A 175 -10.80 -0.07 21.95
CA GLU A 175 -10.19 0.67 23.06
C GLU A 175 -8.72 1.02 22.78
N ALA A 176 -7.93 0.04 22.33
CA ALA A 176 -6.54 0.28 21.94
C ALA A 176 -6.44 1.29 20.78
N LEU A 177 -7.33 1.20 19.80
CA LEU A 177 -7.41 2.16 18.69
C LEU A 177 -7.80 3.56 19.16
N ALA A 178 -8.75 3.68 20.10
CA ALA A 178 -9.13 4.96 20.67
C ALA A 178 -7.99 5.63 21.44
N THR A 179 -7.18 4.84 22.16
CA THR A 179 -5.95 5.34 22.81
C THR A 179 -4.90 5.75 21.78
N ARG A 180 -4.65 4.90 20.76
CA ARG A 180 -3.67 5.19 19.71
C ARG A 180 -4.05 6.42 18.88
N ALA A 181 -5.33 6.62 18.61
CA ALA A 181 -5.83 7.78 17.87
C ALA A 181 -5.55 9.12 18.56
N GLN A 182 -5.35 9.16 19.89
CA GLN A 182 -4.97 10.39 20.60
C GLN A 182 -3.64 10.98 20.08
N GLN A 183 -2.77 10.17 19.49
CA GLN A 183 -1.53 10.66 18.85
C GLN A 183 -1.79 11.64 17.70
N LEU A 184 -3.01 11.64 17.11
CA LEU A 184 -3.40 12.63 16.11
C LEU A 184 -3.45 14.05 16.70
N ASP A 185 -3.69 14.21 18.00
CA ASP A 185 -3.78 15.54 18.63
C ASP A 185 -2.42 16.28 18.62
N THR A 186 -1.33 15.52 18.56
CA THR A 186 0.04 16.05 18.47
C THR A 186 0.53 16.25 17.03
N MET A 187 -0.27 15.90 16.02
CA MET A 187 0.11 16.01 14.61
C MET A 187 -0.12 17.43 14.07
N SER A 188 0.72 17.84 13.12
CA SER A 188 0.71 19.17 12.52
C SER A 188 0.23 19.16 11.08
N ASP A 189 -0.40 20.27 10.69
CA ASP A 189 -0.77 20.59 9.30
C ASP A 189 0.45 20.96 8.47
N THR A 190 1.50 21.45 9.13
CA THR A 190 2.79 21.66 8.48
C THR A 190 3.29 20.31 8.01
N PRO A 191 3.57 20.12 6.70
CA PRO A 191 4.33 18.97 6.25
C PRO A 191 5.53 18.87 7.18
N ALA A 192 5.83 17.67 7.70
CA ALA A 192 7.09 17.50 8.39
C ALA A 192 8.15 18.13 7.48
N GLN A 193 8.89 19.13 7.99
CA GLN A 193 10.17 19.44 7.37
C GLN A 193 10.82 18.08 7.31
N ALA A 194 11.03 17.56 6.10
CA ALA A 194 11.95 16.45 5.92
C ALA A 194 13.15 16.91 6.75
N ALA A 195 13.45 16.21 7.84
CA ALA A 195 14.65 16.49 8.57
C ALA A 195 15.71 16.44 7.48
N GLY A 196 16.21 17.63 7.09
CA GLY A 196 17.38 17.68 6.25
C GLY A 196 18.36 16.79 6.98
N PRO A 197 19.02 15.85 6.27
CA PRO A 197 19.96 14.97 6.94
C PRO A 197 20.80 15.85 7.86
N GLU A 198 20.91 15.46 9.14
CA GLU A 198 21.97 16.00 10.00
C GLU A 198 23.21 16.14 9.12
N PRO A 199 23.96 17.25 9.16
CA PRO A 199 25.13 17.44 8.31
C PRO A 199 26.08 16.26 8.54
N GLN A 200 25.92 15.24 7.71
CA GLN A 200 26.69 14.02 7.73
C GLN A 200 27.94 14.39 6.95
N GLN A 201 29.08 14.09 7.56
CA GLN A 201 30.36 14.27 6.90
C GLN A 201 30.44 13.24 5.77
N HIS A 202 29.96 13.64 4.60
CA HIS A 202 30.16 12.91 3.36
C HIS A 202 31.65 12.95 3.03
N THR A 203 32.29 11.80 2.94
CA THR A 203 33.66 11.75 2.42
C THR A 203 33.57 11.93 0.91
N PRO A 204 34.23 12.94 0.31
CA PRO A 204 34.19 13.12 -1.13
C PRO A 204 34.84 11.92 -1.82
N ALA A 205 34.05 11.17 -2.57
CA ALA A 205 34.56 10.09 -3.41
C ALA A 205 35.15 10.67 -4.71
N PRO A 206 36.25 10.12 -5.25
CA PRO A 206 36.81 10.55 -6.53
C PRO A 206 35.78 10.40 -7.66
N ALA A 207 35.42 11.53 -8.28
CA ALA A 207 34.48 11.60 -9.39
C ALA A 207 35.19 12.01 -10.69
N ALA A 208 34.80 11.41 -11.81
CA ALA A 208 35.29 11.76 -13.15
C ALA A 208 34.17 11.67 -14.18
N LEU A 209 34.22 12.50 -15.22
CA LEU A 209 33.35 12.36 -16.39
C LEU A 209 34.05 11.46 -17.41
N VAL A 210 33.45 10.32 -17.73
CA VAL A 210 33.93 9.35 -18.72
C VAL A 210 32.81 9.17 -19.76
N ASP A 211 33.08 9.51 -21.02
CA ASP A 211 32.13 9.43 -22.13
C ASP A 211 30.76 10.11 -21.86
N GLY A 212 30.78 11.20 -21.08
CA GLY A 212 29.58 11.95 -20.70
C GLY A 212 28.74 11.30 -19.59
N ALA A 213 29.22 10.24 -18.96
CA ALA A 213 28.69 9.69 -17.72
C ALA A 213 29.59 10.08 -16.54
N GLU A 214 28.98 10.43 -15.41
CA GLU A 214 29.67 10.69 -14.17
C GLU A 214 30.00 9.36 -13.49
N VAL A 215 31.26 9.12 -13.19
CA VAL A 215 31.75 7.91 -12.54
C VAL A 215 32.30 8.29 -11.17
N VAL A 216 31.75 7.69 -10.12
CA VAL A 216 32.11 7.97 -8.73
C VAL A 216 32.60 6.68 -8.07
N ASN A 217 33.83 6.69 -7.58
CA ASN A 217 34.48 5.52 -7.00
C ASN A 217 34.35 5.51 -5.48
N GLY A 218 33.49 4.65 -4.93
CA GLY A 218 33.56 4.27 -3.51
C GLY A 218 34.56 3.15 -3.26
N GLU A 219 34.75 2.77 -2.02
CA GLU A 219 35.66 1.69 -1.60
C GLU A 219 35.27 0.35 -2.23
N LYS A 220 34.00 -0.06 -2.09
CA LYS A 220 33.50 -1.38 -2.54
C LYS A 220 32.76 -1.33 -3.86
N VAL A 221 32.18 -0.18 -4.21
CA VAL A 221 31.31 -0.01 -5.37
C VAL A 221 31.66 1.27 -6.11
N GLN A 222 31.81 1.16 -7.43
CA GLN A 222 31.81 2.31 -8.34
C GLN A 222 30.38 2.52 -8.82
N ILE A 223 29.90 3.76 -8.77
CA ILE A 223 28.61 4.17 -9.34
C ILE A 223 28.85 4.96 -10.63
N THR A 224 28.05 4.67 -11.65
CA THR A 224 28.03 5.44 -12.90
C THR A 224 26.65 6.06 -13.08
N PHE A 225 26.62 7.36 -13.37
CA PHE A 225 25.42 8.11 -13.70
C PHE A 225 25.48 8.68 -15.12
N ASN A 226 24.56 8.26 -15.98
CA ASN A 226 24.38 8.83 -17.31
C ASN A 226 23.12 9.72 -17.35
N GLY A 227 23.32 11.04 -17.26
CA GLY A 227 22.23 12.02 -17.24
C GLY A 227 21.35 11.99 -18.49
N LYS A 228 21.88 11.62 -19.66
CA LYS A 228 21.10 11.55 -20.92
C LYS A 228 20.07 10.40 -20.92
N LEU A 229 20.26 9.42 -20.04
CA LEU A 229 19.31 8.31 -19.85
C LEU A 229 18.38 8.56 -18.67
N CYS A 230 18.63 9.55 -17.82
CA CYS A 230 17.85 9.77 -16.62
C CYS A 230 16.44 10.28 -16.97
N ILE A 231 15.41 9.52 -16.62
CA ILE A 231 14.00 9.95 -16.75
C ILE A 231 13.44 10.50 -15.43
N HIS A 232 14.30 10.85 -14.48
CA HIS A 232 13.91 11.41 -13.18
C HIS A 232 12.88 10.54 -12.43
N ALA A 233 13.00 9.21 -12.52
CA ALA A 233 12.11 8.26 -11.83
C ALA A 233 12.30 8.21 -10.30
N ARG A 234 13.30 8.93 -9.77
CA ARG A 234 13.59 9.15 -8.35
C ARG A 234 13.95 7.93 -7.49
N PHE A 235 13.92 6.70 -8.02
CA PHE A 235 14.30 5.49 -7.26
C PHE A 235 15.65 5.59 -6.54
N CYS A 236 16.66 6.25 -7.14
CA CYS A 236 17.96 6.46 -6.50
C CYS A 236 17.86 7.34 -5.24
N VAL A 237 17.38 8.58 -5.40
CA VAL A 237 17.29 9.56 -4.31
C VAL A 237 16.27 9.17 -3.24
N THR A 238 15.24 8.38 -3.56
CA THR A 238 14.28 7.88 -2.56
C THR A 238 14.73 6.58 -1.91
N GLY A 239 15.47 5.73 -2.64
CA GLY A 239 15.92 4.42 -2.15
C GLY A 239 17.22 4.49 -1.34
N ALA A 240 18.11 5.41 -1.67
CA ALA A 240 19.36 5.65 -0.95
C ALA A 240 19.64 7.17 -0.80
N PRO A 241 18.84 7.90 -0.02
CA PRO A 241 18.94 9.36 0.12
C PRO A 241 20.23 9.84 0.77
N ARG A 242 20.99 8.96 1.44
CA ARG A 242 22.35 9.27 1.95
C ARG A 242 23.42 9.17 0.87
N VAL A 243 23.20 8.31 -0.13
CA VAL A 243 24.14 8.10 -1.24
C VAL A 243 23.86 9.08 -2.37
N PHE A 244 22.59 9.28 -2.73
CA PHE A 244 22.19 10.15 -3.84
C PHE A 244 21.50 11.40 -3.30
N LEU A 245 22.26 12.49 -3.19
CA LEU A 245 21.76 13.76 -2.68
C LEU A 245 21.03 14.52 -3.78
N ALA A 246 19.75 14.84 -3.54
CA ALA A 246 18.99 15.66 -4.45
C ALA A 246 19.23 17.16 -4.18
N ASN A 247 19.30 17.97 -5.24
CA ASN A 247 19.32 19.44 -5.17
C ASN A 247 20.51 20.04 -4.39
N VAL A 248 21.66 19.37 -4.35
CA VAL A 248 22.89 19.91 -3.75
C VAL A 248 23.79 20.57 -4.79
N LYS A 249 24.64 21.50 -4.34
CA LYS A 249 25.77 22.02 -5.14
C LYS A 249 27.01 21.22 -4.79
N GLY A 250 27.70 20.66 -5.80
CA GLY A 250 28.90 19.85 -5.61
C GLY A 250 28.63 18.35 -5.74
N PRO A 251 29.49 17.49 -5.16
CA PRO A 251 29.31 16.04 -5.19
C PRO A 251 27.93 15.66 -4.63
N TRP A 252 27.25 14.75 -5.33
CA TRP A 252 25.89 14.33 -5.00
C TRP A 252 25.73 12.81 -4.94
N ILE A 253 26.80 12.05 -5.25
CA ILE A 253 26.86 10.60 -5.17
C ILE A 253 27.95 10.23 -4.14
N HIS A 254 27.58 9.49 -3.10
CA HIS A 254 28.47 9.07 -2.01
C HIS A 254 28.34 7.56 -1.77
N PRO A 255 29.00 6.71 -2.59
CA PRO A 255 28.74 5.27 -2.60
C PRO A 255 29.02 4.55 -1.27
N ASP A 256 29.84 5.13 -0.40
CA ASP A 256 30.25 4.51 0.87
C ASP A 256 29.34 4.85 2.05
N ASP A 257 28.32 5.70 1.86
CA ASP A 257 27.40 6.13 2.91
C ASP A 257 26.24 5.14 3.15
N MET A 258 26.32 3.94 2.58
CA MET A 258 25.37 2.84 2.72
C MET A 258 26.09 1.50 2.54
N ASP A 259 25.50 0.42 3.06
CA ASP A 259 26.00 -0.91 2.73
C ASP A 259 25.99 -1.16 1.22
N SER A 260 27.08 -1.73 0.73
CA SER A 260 27.29 -2.00 -0.70
C SER A 260 26.16 -2.84 -1.33
N GLN A 261 25.63 -3.85 -0.63
CA GLN A 261 24.57 -4.73 -1.15
C GLN A 261 23.25 -3.99 -1.29
N GLU A 262 22.90 -3.17 -0.29
CA GLU A 262 21.74 -2.30 -0.30
C GLU A 262 21.83 -1.26 -1.43
N LEU A 263 22.99 -0.60 -1.57
CA LEU A 263 23.22 0.38 -2.64
C LEU A 263 23.05 -0.24 -4.03
N MET A 264 23.61 -1.43 -4.27
CA MET A 264 23.42 -2.10 -5.56
C MET A 264 21.96 -2.53 -5.78
N ALA A 265 21.21 -2.86 -4.72
CA ALA A 265 19.78 -3.12 -4.85
C ALA A 265 19.03 -1.87 -5.33
N VAL A 266 19.32 -0.71 -4.72
CA VAL A 266 18.75 0.58 -5.15
C VAL A 266 19.16 0.95 -6.57
N ALA A 267 20.42 0.76 -6.93
CA ALA A 267 20.92 1.02 -8.28
C ALA A 267 20.16 0.21 -9.36
N ARG A 268 19.81 -1.05 -9.05
CA ARG A 268 19.06 -1.93 -9.97
C ARG A 268 17.62 -1.50 -10.23
N GLU A 269 17.06 -0.68 -9.35
CA GLU A 269 15.71 -0.13 -9.51
C GLU A 269 15.64 1.05 -10.48
N CYS A 270 16.77 1.58 -10.94
CA CYS A 270 16.80 2.65 -11.95
C CYS A 270 16.26 2.14 -13.31
N PRO A 271 15.03 2.50 -13.73
CA PRO A 271 14.36 1.85 -14.85
C PRO A 271 15.05 2.14 -16.19
N SER A 272 15.69 3.29 -16.32
CA SER A 272 16.37 3.69 -17.55
C SER A 272 17.80 3.20 -17.66
N GLY A 273 18.33 2.58 -16.61
CA GLY A 273 19.75 2.22 -16.56
C GLY A 273 20.68 3.43 -16.47
N ALA A 274 20.17 4.62 -16.14
CA ALA A 274 20.99 5.82 -15.93
C ALA A 274 21.93 5.67 -14.73
N ILE A 275 21.51 4.94 -13.69
CA ILE A 275 22.38 4.51 -12.60
C ILE A 275 22.82 3.07 -12.87
N GLN A 276 24.13 2.87 -12.86
CA GLN A 276 24.79 1.58 -12.98
C GLN A 276 25.84 1.46 -11.88
N TYR A 277 26.29 0.24 -11.62
CA TYR A 277 27.36 0.00 -10.67
C TYR A 277 28.37 -1.01 -11.23
N ARG A 278 29.59 -0.93 -10.72
CA ARG A 278 30.62 -1.97 -10.85
C ARG A 278 31.15 -2.30 -9.45
N ARG A 279 31.36 -3.59 -9.18
CA ARG A 279 31.97 -4.02 -7.91
C ARG A 279 33.47 -3.84 -7.94
N ARG A 280 34.02 -3.34 -6.84
CA ARG A 280 35.47 -3.18 -6.63
C ARG A 280 36.03 -4.15 -5.61
N ASP A 281 35.14 -4.86 -4.91
CA ASP A 281 35.47 -5.87 -3.89
C ASP A 281 35.54 -7.30 -4.45
N GLY A 282 35.51 -7.47 -5.77
CA GLY A 282 35.55 -8.78 -6.43
C GLY A 282 34.26 -9.59 -6.33
N GLY A 283 33.18 -9.02 -5.80
CA GLY A 283 31.88 -9.69 -5.78
C GLY A 283 31.23 -9.82 -7.17
N ARG A 284 30.08 -10.46 -7.22
CA ARG A 284 29.35 -10.71 -8.48
C ARG A 284 28.74 -9.44 -9.07
N GLU A 285 29.05 -9.18 -10.34
CA GLU A 285 28.50 -8.06 -11.12
C GLU A 285 26.99 -8.23 -11.40
N GLU A 286 26.35 -7.13 -11.81
CA GLU A 286 24.98 -7.16 -12.30
C GLU A 286 24.82 -8.20 -13.42
N GLN A 287 23.74 -8.98 -13.38
CA GLN A 287 23.41 -9.98 -14.39
C GLN A 287 22.10 -9.62 -15.08
N PRO A 288 21.91 -10.06 -16.33
CA PRO A 288 20.61 -9.93 -16.99
C PRO A 288 19.54 -10.68 -16.17
N PRO A 289 18.28 -10.21 -16.20
CA PRO A 289 17.18 -10.92 -15.55
C PRO A 289 16.99 -12.31 -16.21
N PRO A 290 16.49 -13.31 -15.48
CA PRO A 290 16.23 -14.64 -16.05
C PRO A 290 15.11 -14.63 -17.10
N VAL A 291 14.28 -13.59 -17.10
CA VAL A 291 13.20 -13.37 -18.08
C VAL A 291 13.27 -11.90 -18.51
N ASN A 292 13.20 -11.67 -19.82
CA ASN A 292 13.10 -10.33 -20.37
C ASN A 292 11.73 -9.72 -20.03
N LEU A 293 11.72 -8.51 -19.48
CA LEU A 293 10.52 -7.80 -19.08
C LEU A 293 10.38 -6.50 -19.86
N ILE A 294 9.15 -6.20 -20.26
CA ILE A 294 8.73 -4.90 -20.77
C ILE A 294 7.55 -4.41 -19.95
N THR A 295 7.65 -3.19 -19.43
CA THR A 295 6.57 -2.54 -18.67
C THR A 295 6.24 -1.19 -19.30
N VAL A 296 4.95 -0.91 -19.47
CA VAL A 296 4.50 0.42 -19.87
C VAL A 296 4.40 1.29 -18.61
N ARG A 297 5.14 2.41 -18.56
CA ARG A 297 4.93 3.39 -17.50
C ARG A 297 3.71 4.24 -17.83
N GLU A 298 2.86 4.48 -16.82
CA GLU A 298 1.70 5.36 -16.94
C GLU A 298 2.12 6.72 -17.50
N SER A 299 1.44 7.15 -18.56
CA SER A 299 1.75 8.38 -19.32
C SER A 299 3.23 8.53 -19.73
N GLY A 300 4.01 7.45 -19.75
CA GLY A 300 5.46 7.49 -19.90
C GLY A 300 6.04 6.44 -20.86
N PRO A 301 7.35 6.18 -20.79
CA PRO A 301 8.05 5.31 -21.74
C PRO A 301 7.78 3.82 -21.55
N TYR A 302 8.24 3.03 -22.52
CA TYR A 302 8.41 1.59 -22.34
C TYR A 302 9.69 1.34 -21.54
N ALA A 303 9.61 0.67 -20.39
CA ALA A 303 10.76 0.25 -19.60
C ALA A 303 11.11 -1.21 -19.90
N PHE A 304 12.32 -1.43 -20.41
CA PHE A 304 12.86 -2.74 -20.76
C PHE A 304 13.85 -3.21 -19.69
N ARG A 305 13.80 -4.51 -19.37
CA ARG A 305 14.79 -5.20 -18.54
C ARG A 305 15.17 -6.52 -19.21
N GLY A 306 16.44 -6.69 -19.57
CA GLY A 306 16.93 -7.82 -20.37
C GLY A 306 18.37 -7.57 -20.84
N ASP A 307 19.06 -8.51 -21.48
CA ASP A 307 20.36 -8.21 -22.13
C ASP A 307 20.14 -7.41 -23.43
N LEU A 308 20.16 -6.08 -23.35
CA LEU A 308 19.69 -5.20 -24.42
C LEU A 308 20.78 -4.88 -25.44
N THR A 309 20.43 -4.98 -26.71
CA THR A 309 21.21 -4.45 -27.84
C THR A 309 20.31 -3.54 -28.67
N LEU A 310 20.69 -2.27 -28.79
CA LEU A 310 19.94 -1.25 -29.52
C LEU A 310 20.82 -0.69 -30.65
N ASN A 311 20.32 -0.72 -31.88
CA ASN A 311 21.06 -0.30 -33.08
C ASN A 311 22.47 -0.91 -33.19
N GLY A 312 22.58 -2.21 -32.87
CA GLY A 312 23.85 -2.95 -32.89
C GLY A 312 24.82 -2.63 -31.74
N LYS A 313 24.44 -1.77 -30.78
CA LYS A 313 25.26 -1.45 -29.61
C LYS A 313 24.65 -2.02 -28.33
N LYS A 314 25.48 -2.56 -27.43
CA LYS A 314 25.04 -2.99 -26.11
C LYS A 314 24.46 -1.79 -25.34
N ALA A 315 23.28 -1.98 -24.77
CA ALA A 315 22.54 -0.95 -24.03
C ALA A 315 22.38 -1.31 -22.53
N GLY A 316 23.15 -2.29 -22.05
CA GLY A 316 23.09 -2.77 -20.68
C GLY A 316 21.83 -3.60 -20.40
N TYR A 317 21.45 -3.67 -19.12
CA TYR A 317 20.34 -4.52 -18.69
C TYR A 317 18.99 -3.82 -18.52
N ARG A 318 18.98 -2.49 -18.64
CA ARG A 318 17.81 -1.64 -18.44
C ARG A 318 17.85 -0.47 -19.39
N ALA A 319 16.70 -0.17 -20.00
CA ALA A 319 16.53 1.03 -20.83
C ALA A 319 15.07 1.47 -20.84
N THR A 320 14.85 2.78 -20.94
CA THR A 320 13.52 3.34 -21.19
C THR A 320 13.46 3.93 -22.59
N LEU A 321 12.57 3.41 -23.42
CA LEU A 321 12.40 3.82 -24.81
C LEU A 321 11.20 4.75 -24.99
N CYS A 322 11.36 5.75 -25.84
CA CYS A 322 10.33 6.76 -26.11
C CYS A 322 9.06 6.11 -26.66
N ARG A 323 7.91 6.45 -26.06
CA ARG A 323 6.58 6.05 -26.52
C ARG A 323 5.77 7.21 -27.09
N CYS A 324 6.01 8.44 -26.63
CA CYS A 324 5.23 9.62 -27.03
C CYS A 324 5.62 10.21 -28.40
N GLY A 325 6.77 9.81 -28.97
CA GLY A 325 7.30 10.41 -30.20
C GLY A 325 8.01 11.76 -30.03
N ALA A 326 7.85 12.44 -28.89
CA ALA A 326 8.41 13.79 -28.68
C ALA A 326 9.90 13.82 -28.28
N SER A 327 10.51 12.68 -27.91
CA SER A 327 11.88 12.69 -27.40
C SER A 327 12.90 13.18 -28.43
N LYS A 328 13.87 13.97 -27.97
CA LYS A 328 15.02 14.45 -28.74
C LYS A 328 16.21 13.49 -28.64
N ASN A 329 16.15 12.49 -27.76
CA ASN A 329 17.21 11.48 -27.56
C ASN A 329 16.78 10.06 -28.03
N LYS A 330 16.08 9.97 -29.17
CA LYS A 330 15.58 8.68 -29.67
C LYS A 330 16.73 7.66 -29.89
N PRO A 331 16.52 6.37 -29.58
CA PRO A 331 15.25 5.75 -29.19
C PRO A 331 14.90 5.88 -27.70
N TYR A 332 15.77 6.50 -26.89
CA TYR A 332 15.56 6.64 -25.45
C TYR A 332 14.49 7.67 -25.13
N CYS A 333 13.93 7.55 -23.92
CA CYS A 333 13.09 8.58 -23.32
C CYS A 333 13.95 9.64 -22.63
N ASP A 334 13.63 10.91 -22.83
CA ASP A 334 14.28 12.08 -22.20
C ASP A 334 13.32 12.89 -21.31
N GLY A 335 12.13 12.36 -21.04
CA GLY A 335 11.11 13.04 -20.22
C GLY A 335 10.19 13.99 -21.00
N SER A 336 10.35 14.17 -22.32
CA SER A 336 9.53 15.09 -23.14
C SER A 336 8.03 14.72 -23.25
N HIS A 337 7.53 13.74 -22.50
CA HIS A 337 6.11 13.36 -22.43
C HIS A 337 5.36 14.04 -21.28
N HIS A 338 6.07 14.80 -20.45
CA HIS A 338 5.51 15.61 -19.38
C HIS A 338 5.11 17.00 -19.85
#